data_AF-A0AAU0QGI6-F1
#
_entry.id   AF-A0AAU0QGI6-F1
#
_cell.length_a   1.000
_cell.length_b   1.000
_cell.length_c   1.000
_cell.angle_alpha   90.00
_cell.angle_beta   90.00
_cell.angle_gamma   90.00
#
_symmetry.space_group_name_H-M   'P 1'
#
loop_
_entity.id
_entity.type
_entity.pdbx_description
1 polymer ?
#
loop_
_entity_poly.entity_id
_entity_poly.type
_entity_poly.pdbx_seq_one_letter_code
_entity_poly.pdbx_strand_id
1 'polypeptide(L)'
;MEFWNVLMNKNCQKGMWMTVFSIVMAVTWFLAGGVLLFVAIKAGRGTLPKNDWVGIRTLPLLESDEAWVEGHRAAANSLKMSSVPLFVGGVICLVADDSFIAWVSIVVAVLLLVMTLVAARKAHAVLE
;
A
#
# COMPACT_ATOMS: atom_id res chain seq x y z
N MET A 1 19.53 -41.95 -15.61
CA MET A 1 18.12 -41.49 -15.48
C MET A 1 17.95 -40.53 -14.30
N GLU A 2 18.53 -40.82 -13.13
CA GLU A 2 18.56 -39.93 -11.93
C GLU A 2 19.04 -38.48 -12.22
N PHE A 3 20.14 -38.29 -12.95
CA PHE A 3 20.71 -36.96 -13.22
C PHE A 3 19.76 -36.06 -14.03
N TRP A 4 19.11 -36.61 -15.05
CA TRP A 4 18.11 -35.90 -15.87
C TRP A 4 16.85 -35.58 -15.06
N ASN A 5 16.44 -36.46 -14.14
CA ASN A 5 15.31 -36.20 -13.23
C ASN A 5 15.60 -35.06 -12.24
N VAL A 6 16.82 -34.98 -11.69
CA VAL A 6 17.22 -33.89 -10.78
C VAL A 6 17.31 -32.55 -11.51
N LEU A 7 17.87 -32.53 -12.74
CA LEU A 7 17.94 -31.32 -13.56
C LEU A 7 16.56 -30.87 -14.06
N MET A 8 15.71 -31.80 -14.51
CA MET A 8 14.35 -31.47 -14.92
C MET A 8 13.48 -31.02 -13.73
N ASN A 9 13.63 -31.62 -12.54
CA ASN A 9 12.92 -31.18 -11.33
C ASN A 9 13.34 -29.76 -10.92
N LYS A 10 14.65 -29.46 -10.90
CA LYS A 10 15.16 -28.10 -10.60
C LYS A 10 14.73 -27.05 -11.62
N ASN A 11 14.67 -27.41 -12.90
CA ASN A 11 14.23 -26.51 -13.97
C ASN A 11 12.69 -26.33 -13.99
N CYS A 12 11.93 -27.36 -13.62
CA CYS A 12 10.47 -27.29 -13.45
C CYS A 12 10.08 -26.48 -12.20
N GLN A 13 10.85 -26.56 -11.12
CA GLN A 13 10.69 -25.68 -9.95
C GLN A 13 11.06 -24.23 -10.25
N LYS A 14 12.11 -23.99 -11.05
CA LYS A 14 12.53 -22.63 -11.44
C LYS A 14 11.57 -21.93 -12.40
N GLY A 15 10.79 -22.68 -13.18
CA GLY A 15 10.02 -22.13 -14.29
C GLY A 15 8.55 -21.80 -14.00
N MET A 16 7.95 -22.33 -12.93
CA MET A 16 6.49 -22.30 -12.82
C MET A 16 5.93 -22.57 -11.41
N TRP A 17 6.35 -21.84 -10.37
CA TRP A 17 5.61 -21.89 -9.10
C TRP A 17 5.61 -20.51 -8.44
N MET A 18 4.40 -19.95 -8.30
CA MET A 18 4.12 -18.92 -7.30
C MET A 18 4.70 -19.39 -5.97
N THR A 19 5.75 -18.72 -5.49
CA THR A 19 6.33 -19.06 -4.19
C THR A 19 5.34 -18.68 -3.10
N VAL A 20 5.40 -19.37 -1.96
CA VAL A 20 4.60 -18.97 -0.79
C VAL A 20 4.91 -17.52 -0.43
N PHE A 21 6.19 -17.12 -0.55
CA PHE A 21 6.63 -15.74 -0.36
C PHE A 21 5.91 -14.77 -1.31
N SER A 22 5.87 -15.07 -2.61
CA SER A 22 5.27 -14.18 -3.59
C SER A 22 3.76 -14.02 -3.40
N ILE A 23 3.05 -15.10 -3.02
CA ILE A 23 1.63 -15.04 -2.63
C ILE A 23 1.44 -14.14 -1.41
N VAL A 24 2.24 -14.34 -0.35
CA VAL A 24 2.14 -13.55 0.88
C VAL A 24 2.37 -12.06 0.59
N MET A 25 3.38 -11.74 -0.21
CA MET A 25 3.68 -10.36 -0.60
C MET A 25 2.56 -9.75 -1.44
N ALA A 26 2.03 -10.48 -2.41
CA ALA A 26 0.91 -10.01 -3.24
C ALA A 26 -0.33 -9.69 -2.39
N VAL A 27 -0.71 -10.62 -1.50
CA VAL A 27 -1.84 -10.42 -0.58
C VAL A 27 -1.60 -9.23 0.34
N THR A 28 -0.39 -9.08 0.89
CA THR A 28 -0.03 -7.95 1.76
C THR A 28 -0.22 -6.62 1.02
N TRP A 29 0.29 -6.51 -0.20
CA TRP A 29 0.16 -5.29 -0.99
C TRP A 29 -1.27 -4.98 -1.40
N PHE A 30 -2.05 -6.00 -1.79
CA PHE A 30 -3.45 -5.81 -2.13
C PHE A 30 -4.31 -5.40 -0.93
N LEU A 31 -4.09 -6.01 0.23
CA LEU A 31 -4.81 -5.63 1.44
C LEU A 31 -4.44 -4.21 1.87
N ALA A 32 -3.15 -3.87 1.89
CA ALA A 32 -2.71 -2.52 2.21
C ALA A 32 -3.29 -1.47 1.24
N GLY A 33 -3.24 -1.75 -0.08
CA GLY A 33 -3.81 -0.89 -1.11
C GLY A 33 -5.32 -0.73 -0.98
N GLY A 34 -6.04 -1.82 -0.73
CA GLY A 34 -7.49 -1.83 -0.52
C GLY A 34 -7.91 -1.03 0.70
N VAL A 35 -7.25 -1.23 1.84
CA VAL A 35 -7.51 -0.48 3.07
C VAL A 35 -7.23 1.00 2.86
N LEU A 36 -6.08 1.37 2.30
CA LEU A 36 -5.74 2.78 2.05
C LEU A 36 -6.72 3.45 1.08
N LEU A 37 -7.09 2.77 -0.01
CA LEU A 37 -8.06 3.30 -0.95
C LEU A 37 -9.43 3.51 -0.28
N PHE A 38 -9.90 2.54 0.51
CA PHE A 38 -11.15 2.66 1.26
C PHE A 38 -11.14 3.87 2.20
N VAL A 39 -10.08 4.01 2.99
CA VAL A 39 -9.90 5.14 3.92
C VAL A 39 -9.86 6.46 3.16
N ALA A 40 -9.14 6.53 2.04
CA ALA A 40 -9.02 7.73 1.24
C ALA A 40 -10.34 8.13 0.57
N ILE A 41 -11.17 7.16 0.17
CA ILE A 41 -12.54 7.43 -0.32
C ILE A 41 -13.42 7.97 0.82
N LYS A 42 -13.38 7.35 2.00
CA LYS A 42 -14.14 7.81 3.18
C LYS A 42 -13.74 9.21 3.61
N ALA A 43 -12.44 9.48 3.66
CA ALA A 43 -11.84 10.79 3.93
C ALA A 43 -12.31 11.85 2.92
N GLY A 44 -12.24 11.55 1.61
CA GLY A 44 -12.70 12.47 0.57
C GLY A 44 -14.20 12.75 0.60
N ARG A 45 -15.01 11.81 1.11
CA ARG A 45 -16.45 11.98 1.32
C ARG A 45 -16.79 12.69 2.64
N GLY A 46 -15.82 12.95 3.52
CA GLY A 46 -16.05 13.48 4.86
C GLY A 46 -16.81 12.51 5.77
N THR A 47 -16.79 11.22 5.46
CA THR A 47 -17.52 10.16 6.21
C THR A 47 -16.58 9.27 7.01
N LEU A 48 -15.32 9.68 7.18
CA LEU A 48 -14.34 8.97 7.98
C LEU A 48 -14.53 9.38 9.45
N PRO A 49 -15.05 8.49 10.32
CA PRO A 49 -15.23 8.82 11.73
C PRO A 49 -13.87 8.93 12.44
N LYS A 50 -13.79 9.80 13.44
CA LYS A 50 -12.69 9.80 14.41
C LYS A 50 -12.63 8.44 15.10
N ASN A 51 -11.47 7.81 15.08
CA ASN A 51 -11.23 6.52 15.72
C ASN A 51 -9.75 6.35 16.07
N ASP A 52 -9.44 5.35 16.90
CA ASP A 52 -8.09 5.09 17.41
C ASP A 52 -7.22 4.21 16.50
N TRP A 53 -7.77 3.75 15.36
CA TRP A 53 -7.06 2.86 14.43
C TRP A 53 -6.56 3.53 13.14
N VAL A 54 -7.32 4.45 12.56
CA VAL A 54 -7.10 5.01 11.21
C VAL A 54 -7.22 6.53 11.20
N GLY A 55 -6.26 7.21 10.56
CA GLY A 55 -6.30 8.64 10.28
C GLY A 55 -4.97 9.34 10.58
N ILE A 56 -4.87 10.61 10.17
CA ILE A 56 -3.76 11.51 10.52
C ILE A 56 -4.09 12.10 11.89
N ARG A 57 -3.27 11.78 12.90
CA ARG A 57 -3.51 12.19 14.30
C ARG A 57 -2.51 13.24 14.76
N THR A 58 -2.68 14.44 14.24
CA THR A 58 -1.96 15.59 14.76
C THR A 58 -2.89 16.45 15.59
N LEU A 59 -2.32 17.20 16.55
CA LEU A 59 -3.11 18.00 17.50
C LEU A 59 -4.17 18.88 16.82
N PRO A 60 -3.86 19.61 15.72
CA PRO A 60 -4.86 20.45 15.04
C PRO A 60 -6.04 19.65 14.46
N LEU A 61 -5.80 18.46 13.92
CA LEU A 61 -6.86 17.63 13.32
C LEU A 61 -7.77 16.98 14.36
N LEU A 62 -7.33 16.88 15.62
CA LEU A 62 -8.10 16.27 16.69
C LEU A 62 -8.96 17.28 17.45
N GLU A 63 -8.68 18.57 17.32
CA GLU A 63 -9.32 19.66 18.06
C GLU A 63 -10.84 19.73 17.83
N SER A 64 -11.28 19.59 16.58
CA SER A 64 -12.71 19.64 16.22
C SER A 64 -13.05 18.60 15.16
N ASP A 65 -14.33 18.25 15.05
CA ASP A 65 -14.79 17.31 14.01
C ASP A 65 -14.68 17.92 12.62
N GLU A 66 -14.83 19.24 12.52
CA GLU A 66 -14.63 20.01 11.30
C GLU A 66 -13.17 19.95 10.84
N ALA A 67 -12.20 20.18 11.75
CA ALA A 67 -10.77 20.10 11.44
C ALA A 67 -10.37 18.68 10.99
N TRP A 68 -10.96 17.66 11.60
CA TRP A 68 -10.78 16.27 11.18
C TRP A 68 -11.26 16.05 9.75
N VAL A 69 -12.49 16.47 9.43
CA VAL A 69 -13.07 16.28 8.10
C VAL A 69 -12.30 17.06 7.04
N GLU A 70 -11.98 18.33 7.31
CA GLU A 70 -11.28 19.21 6.38
C GLU A 70 -9.87 18.72 6.07
N GLY A 71 -9.06 18.45 7.10
CA GLY A 71 -7.70 17.94 6.95
C GLY A 71 -7.67 16.60 6.20
N HIS A 72 -8.56 15.67 6.54
CA HIS A 72 -8.63 14.38 5.85
C HIS A 72 -9.14 14.49 4.41
N ARG A 73 -10.06 15.41 4.13
CA ARG A 73 -10.52 15.68 2.77
C ARG A 73 -9.40 16.25 1.89
N ALA A 74 -8.56 17.12 2.43
CA ALA A 74 -7.37 17.64 1.76
C ALA A 74 -6.31 16.53 1.49
N ALA A 75 -6.12 15.63 2.45
CA ALA A 75 -5.23 14.47 2.32
C ALA A 75 -5.75 13.39 1.35
N ALA A 76 -7.06 13.32 1.13
CA ALA A 76 -7.72 12.20 0.46
C ALA A 76 -7.15 11.87 -0.91
N ASN A 77 -6.84 12.87 -1.74
CA ASN A 77 -6.34 12.59 -3.10
C ASN A 77 -4.93 11.95 -3.07
N SER A 78 -4.06 12.43 -2.19
CA SER A 78 -2.71 11.87 -2.01
C SER A 78 -2.77 10.44 -1.47
N LEU A 79 -3.68 10.15 -0.54
CA LEU A 79 -3.89 8.78 -0.04
C LEU A 79 -4.53 7.85 -1.08
N LYS A 80 -5.43 8.34 -1.94
CA LYS A 80 -5.93 7.53 -3.07
C LYS A 80 -4.79 7.17 -4.01
N MET A 81 -3.97 8.15 -4.37
CA MET A 81 -2.84 7.91 -5.28
C MET A 81 -1.79 6.97 -4.70
N SER A 82 -1.61 6.91 -3.38
CA SER A 82 -0.69 5.94 -2.76
C SER A 82 -1.16 4.49 -2.87
N SER A 83 -2.44 4.25 -3.12
CA SER A 83 -2.96 2.89 -3.32
C SER A 83 -2.53 2.27 -4.66
N VAL A 84 -2.28 3.10 -5.69
CA VAL A 84 -1.89 2.63 -7.04
C VAL A 84 -0.61 1.79 -7.04
N PRO A 85 0.54 2.26 -6.50
CA PRO A 85 1.75 1.46 -6.47
C PRO A 85 1.62 0.19 -5.62
N LEU A 86 0.71 0.15 -4.64
CA LEU A 86 0.43 -1.05 -3.85
C LEU A 86 -0.26 -2.12 -4.71
N PHE A 87 -1.28 -1.75 -5.49
CA PHE A 87 -1.91 -2.69 -6.43
C PHE A 87 -0.93 -3.16 -7.52
N VAL A 88 -0.14 -2.25 -8.08
CA VAL A 88 0.87 -2.59 -9.08
C VAL A 88 1.93 -3.52 -8.49
N GLY A 89 2.42 -3.24 -7.29
CA GLY A 89 3.37 -4.10 -6.57
C GLY A 89 2.79 -5.49 -6.30
N GLY A 90 1.52 -5.57 -5.90
CA GLY A 90 0.82 -6.83 -5.70
C GLY A 90 0.72 -7.68 -6.97
N VAL A 91 0.40 -7.07 -8.11
CA VAL A 91 0.37 -7.75 -9.42
C VAL A 91 1.77 -8.24 -9.83
N ILE A 92 2.81 -7.41 -9.65
CA ILE A 92 4.19 -7.78 -9.97
C ILE A 92 4.63 -9.01 -9.14
N CYS A 93 4.25 -9.08 -7.87
CA CYS A 93 4.54 -10.24 -7.02
C CYS A 93 3.94 -11.55 -7.55
N LEU A 94 2.89 -11.51 -8.37
CA LEU A 94 2.28 -12.71 -8.94
C LEU A 94 3.04 -13.29 -10.16
N VAL A 95 4.03 -12.58 -10.67
CA VAL A 95 4.73 -12.98 -11.91
C VAL A 95 6.25 -12.88 -11.83
N ALA A 96 6.77 -12.25 -10.78
CA ALA A 96 8.19 -12.02 -10.58
C ALA A 96 8.86 -13.06 -9.67
N ASP A 97 10.19 -13.19 -9.79
CA ASP A 97 11.01 -13.94 -8.84
C ASP A 97 11.23 -13.18 -7.53
N ASP A 98 11.60 -13.92 -6.48
CA ASP A 98 11.76 -13.38 -5.12
C ASP A 98 12.79 -12.24 -5.02
N SER A 99 13.85 -12.25 -5.84
CA SER A 99 14.86 -11.18 -5.84
C SER A 99 14.30 -9.89 -6.41
N PHE A 100 13.58 -9.98 -7.53
CA PHE A 100 12.91 -8.83 -8.12
C PHE A 100 11.80 -8.28 -7.22
N ILE A 101 11.03 -9.16 -6.55
CA ILE A 101 10.01 -8.77 -5.57
C ILE A 101 10.60 -7.91 -4.45
N ALA A 102 11.78 -8.25 -3.94
CA ALA A 102 12.44 -7.47 -2.89
C ALA A 102 12.72 -6.02 -3.33
N TRP A 103 13.30 -5.83 -4.52
CA TRP A 103 13.59 -4.50 -5.06
C TRP A 103 12.33 -3.69 -5.35
N VAL A 104 11.32 -4.30 -5.97
CA VAL A 104 10.03 -3.65 -6.24
C VAL A 104 9.34 -3.24 -4.95
N SER A 105 9.39 -4.10 -3.93
CA SER A 105 8.79 -3.83 -2.61
C SER A 105 9.39 -2.59 -1.94
N ILE A 106 10.70 -2.38 -2.08
CA ILE A 106 11.37 -1.15 -1.58
C ILE A 106 10.80 0.08 -2.29
N VAL A 107 10.68 0.04 -3.62
CA VAL A 107 10.15 1.18 -4.40
C VAL A 107 8.70 1.46 -4.02
N VAL A 108 7.86 0.43 -3.90
CA VAL A 108 6.45 0.56 -3.49
C VAL A 108 6.35 1.17 -2.09
N ALA A 109 7.17 0.71 -1.14
CA ALA A 109 7.20 1.24 0.22
C ALA A 109 7.64 2.71 0.26
N VAL A 110 8.66 3.10 -0.52
CA VAL A 110 9.12 4.49 -0.61
C VAL A 110 8.03 5.38 -1.20
N LEU A 111 7.36 4.96 -2.27
CA LEU A 111 6.25 5.70 -2.85
C LEU A 111 5.09 5.87 -1.86
N LEU A 112 4.74 4.81 -1.13
CA LEU A 112 3.73 4.87 -0.08
C LEU A 112 4.13 5.88 1.01
N LEU A 113 5.38 5.84 1.48
CA LEU A 113 5.88 6.75 2.51
C LEU A 113 5.81 8.21 2.03
N VAL A 114 6.35 8.50 0.85
CA VAL A 114 6.35 9.86 0.28
C VAL A 114 4.92 10.40 0.15
N MET A 115 4.00 9.60 -0.40
CA MET A 115 2.62 10.03 -0.58
C MET A 115 1.87 10.23 0.74
N THR A 116 2.19 9.44 1.76
CA THR A 116 1.65 9.60 3.12
C THR A 116 2.16 10.88 3.77
N LEU A 117 3.44 11.21 3.60
CA LEU A 117 4.01 12.48 4.08
C LEU A 117 3.40 13.68 3.36
N VAL A 118 3.18 13.58 2.04
CA VAL A 118 2.46 14.62 1.28
C VAL A 118 1.03 14.77 1.76
N ALA A 119 0.34 13.66 2.04
CA ALA A 119 -1.02 13.68 2.59
C ALA A 119 -1.06 14.38 3.96
N ALA A 120 -0.11 14.06 4.85
CA ALA A 120 0.02 14.72 6.15
C ALA A 120 0.25 16.23 6.00
N ARG A 121 1.19 16.65 5.14
CA ARG A 121 1.44 18.07 4.87
C ARG A 121 0.20 18.80 4.36
N LYS A 122 -0.54 18.20 3.43
CA LYS A 122 -1.78 18.79 2.90
C LYS A 122 -2.88 18.91 3.96
N ALA A 123 -2.96 17.95 4.88
CA ALA A 123 -3.92 18.01 5.98
C ALA A 123 -3.61 19.14 6.96
N HIS A 124 -2.32 19.44 7.18
CA HIS A 124 -1.90 20.56 8.02
C HIS A 124 -2.13 21.92 7.37
N ALA A 125 -1.80 22.04 6.08
CA ALA A 125 -1.86 23.31 5.35
C ALA A 125 -3.26 23.93 5.21
N VAL A 126 -4.33 23.20 5.57
CA VAL A 126 -5.71 23.71 5.56
C VAL A 126 -6.19 24.17 6.94
N LEU A 127 -5.41 23.91 8.00
CA LEU A 127 -5.75 24.27 9.39
C LEU A 127 -4.85 25.39 9.95
N GLU A 128 -3.85 25.83 9.16
CA GLU A 128 -3.00 27.00 9.43
C GLU A 128 -3.60 28.27 8.83
#